data_AF-A0A4P8R572-F1
#
_entry.id   AF-A0A4P8R572-F1
#
_cell.length_a   1.000
_cell.length_b   1.000
_cell.length_c   1.000
_cell.angle_alpha   90.00
_cell.angle_beta   90.00
_cell.angle_gamma   90.00
#
_symmetry.space_group_name_H-M   'P 1'
#
loop_
_entity.id
_entity.type
_entity.pdbx_description
1 polymer ?
#
loop_
_entity_poly.entity_id
_entity_poly.type
_entity_poly.pdbx_seq_one_letter_code
_entity_poly.pdbx_strand_id
1 'polypeptide(L)'
;MDSSAPASPPPDHRLRRLGRAYFGVQALAGAAWWIAVFVVPGVREATLGDLPPVLVAAFDIPLFVAASAIAAAGIRWAAWLVTAWTLLVAVGMAGYATVTQLAGIGAVLMLAAAAASVAAACLVLLGRVPSELVVRGPFAFAVAPVAAARANGARTAGQIVVFWGTFLIVLPILIALVEARWQLRVEPPPIVQAAGILLFVAASVLGIASARAMVTYGEGTPLPSAQPRRLVVAGPYRWVRNPMAIAGIVQGIAVGLAIGSWMVVVWAAAGSLVWNHVVRPEEEADLLARFGADYAAYRDRVRCWVPGHPLPPGHERA
;
A
#
# COMPACT_ATOMS: atom_id res chain seq x y z
N MET A 1 -14.81 27.27 -19.85
CA MET A 1 -13.86 27.31 -18.72
C MET A 1 -14.68 27.22 -17.45
N ASP A 2 -15.00 26.01 -17.02
CA ASP A 2 -15.75 25.79 -15.77
C ASP A 2 -14.79 25.13 -14.79
N SER A 3 -14.12 25.96 -13.99
CA SER A 3 -13.16 25.56 -12.97
C SER A 3 -13.92 25.29 -11.66
N SER A 4 -14.80 24.29 -11.66
CA SER A 4 -15.35 23.72 -10.43
C SER A 4 -14.44 22.59 -9.94
N ALA A 5 -13.17 22.92 -9.66
CA ALA A 5 -12.37 22.06 -8.82
C ALA A 5 -13.08 21.99 -7.46
N PRO A 6 -13.47 20.80 -6.96
CA PRO A 6 -14.10 20.70 -5.65
C PRO A 6 -13.15 21.33 -4.62
N ALA A 7 -13.67 22.30 -3.87
CA ALA A 7 -12.90 22.97 -2.82
C ALA A 7 -12.30 21.89 -1.91
N SER A 8 -10.98 21.92 -1.73
CA SER A 8 -10.29 20.94 -0.90
C SER A 8 -10.93 20.92 0.48
N PRO A 9 -11.33 19.75 1.02
CA PRO A 9 -12.00 19.68 2.30
C PRO A 9 -11.14 20.34 3.39
N PRO A 10 -11.77 21.04 4.35
CA PRO A 10 -11.05 21.73 5.40
C PRO A 10 -10.19 20.75 6.22
N PRO A 11 -9.02 21.17 6.71
CA PRO A 11 -8.09 20.31 7.42
C PRO A 11 -8.70 19.74 8.71
N ASP A 12 -8.62 18.41 8.89
CA ASP A 12 -9.18 17.74 10.07
C ASP A 12 -8.22 17.83 11.26
N HIS A 13 -8.69 18.44 12.35
CA HIS A 13 -7.94 18.56 13.60
C HIS A 13 -7.66 17.20 14.27
N ARG A 14 -8.50 16.18 14.07
CA ARG A 14 -8.26 14.83 14.59
C ARG A 14 -7.07 14.17 13.90
N LEU A 15 -7.00 14.29 12.56
CA LEU A 15 -5.88 13.79 11.77
C LEU A 15 -4.56 14.46 12.15
N ARG A 16 -4.58 15.78 12.39
CA ARG A 16 -3.39 16.50 12.91
C ARG A 16 -2.93 15.96 14.26
N ARG A 17 -3.86 15.64 15.17
CA ARG A 17 -3.51 15.02 16.47
C ARG A 17 -2.90 13.64 16.28
N LEU A 18 -3.42 12.83 15.36
CA LEU A 18 -2.87 11.52 15.04
C LEU A 18 -1.43 11.62 14.52
N GLY A 19 -1.16 12.54 13.58
CA GLY A 19 0.19 12.77 13.07
C GLY A 19 1.17 13.23 14.17
N ARG A 20 0.72 14.08 15.10
CA ARG A 20 1.51 14.48 16.28
C ARG A 20 1.77 13.31 17.23
N ALA A 21 0.76 12.48 17.47
CA ALA A 21 0.89 11.29 18.31
C ALA A 21 1.91 10.30 17.73
N TYR A 22 1.90 10.10 16.40
CA TYR A 22 2.91 9.31 15.71
C TYR A 22 4.33 9.84 15.99
N PHE A 23 4.58 11.14 15.81
CA PHE A 23 5.91 11.70 16.10
C PHE A 23 6.31 11.55 17.57
N GLY A 24 5.34 11.56 18.50
CA GLY A 24 5.60 11.25 19.91
C GLY A 24 6.07 9.80 20.10
N VAL A 25 5.38 8.84 19.48
CA VAL A 25 5.78 7.43 19.48
C VAL A 25 7.15 7.25 18.81
N GLN A 26 7.40 7.92 17.68
CA GLN A 26 8.68 7.87 16.98
C GLN A 26 9.84 8.40 17.83
N ALA A 27 9.63 9.49 18.57
CA ALA A 27 10.65 10.03 19.48
C ALA A 27 11.00 9.01 20.58
N LEU A 28 9.98 8.42 21.22
CA LEU A 28 10.18 7.43 22.29
C LEU A 28 10.85 6.15 21.75
N ALA A 29 10.39 5.66 20.60
CA ALA A 29 10.97 4.48 19.95
C ALA A 29 12.41 4.73 19.51
N GLY A 30 12.71 5.90 18.93
CA GLY A 30 14.06 6.28 18.53
C GLY A 30 15.01 6.42 19.73
N ALA A 31 14.54 7.01 20.84
CA ALA A 31 15.31 7.09 22.07
C ALA A 31 15.61 5.70 22.65
N ALA A 32 14.58 4.84 22.73
CA ALA A 32 14.73 3.46 23.20
C ALA A 32 15.68 2.64 22.31
N TRP A 33 15.60 2.83 20.99
CA TRP A 33 16.50 2.17 20.05
C TRP A 33 17.96 2.64 20.22
N TRP A 34 18.21 3.94 20.38
CA TRP A 34 19.56 4.44 20.64
C TRP A 34 20.15 3.90 21.95
N ILE A 35 19.34 3.79 23.01
CA ILE A 35 19.76 3.10 24.24
C ILE A 35 20.14 1.64 23.92
N ALA A 36 19.29 0.92 23.17
CA ALA A 36 19.55 -0.47 22.80
C ALA A 36 20.83 -0.63 21.95
N VAL A 37 21.16 0.31 21.06
CA VAL A 37 22.41 0.31 20.28
C VAL A 37 23.65 0.31 21.18
N PHE A 38 23.63 1.03 22.30
CA PHE A 38 24.77 1.08 23.24
C PHE A 38 24.78 -0.05 24.27
N VAL A 39 23.62 -0.67 24.54
CA VAL A 39 23.48 -1.71 25.58
C VAL A 39 23.54 -3.12 25.00
N VAL A 40 23.06 -3.33 23.77
CA VAL A 40 22.88 -4.65 23.16
C VAL A 40 23.69 -4.75 21.86
N PRO A 41 24.86 -5.43 21.87
CA PRO A 41 25.74 -5.52 20.70
C PRO A 41 25.03 -6.04 19.44
N GLY A 42 24.15 -7.03 19.59
CA GLY A 42 23.39 -7.59 18.46
C GLY A 42 22.45 -6.58 17.79
N VAL A 43 21.89 -5.62 18.54
CA VAL A 43 21.09 -4.53 17.95
C VAL A 43 21.99 -3.63 17.12
N ARG A 44 23.12 -3.20 17.67
CA ARG A 44 24.11 -2.37 16.95
C ARG A 44 24.57 -3.04 15.66
N GLU A 45 24.99 -4.29 15.71
CA GLU A 45 25.48 -5.01 14.54
C GLU A 45 24.38 -5.18 13.48
N ALA A 46 23.16 -5.54 13.89
CA ALA A 46 22.06 -5.75 12.97
C ALA A 46 21.51 -4.46 12.35
N THR A 47 21.59 -3.31 13.05
CA THR A 47 21.00 -2.04 12.60
C THR A 47 21.97 -0.97 12.17
N LEU A 48 23.24 -1.03 12.58
CA LEU A 48 24.29 -0.07 12.20
C LEU A 48 25.51 -0.75 11.56
N GLY A 49 25.73 -2.04 11.78
CA GLY A 49 26.92 -2.73 11.31
C GLY A 49 28.18 -2.10 11.88
N ASP A 50 29.09 -1.71 10.99
CA ASP A 50 30.38 -1.10 11.34
C ASP A 50 30.34 0.44 11.43
N LEU A 51 29.16 1.05 11.28
CA LEU A 51 29.05 2.50 11.39
C LEU A 51 29.43 2.98 12.80
N PRO A 52 30.21 4.06 12.95
CA PRO A 52 30.63 4.56 14.25
C PRO A 52 29.42 5.09 15.04
N PRO A 53 28.96 4.38 16.09
CA PRO A 53 27.66 4.64 16.71
C PRO A 53 27.59 6.00 17.38
N VAL A 54 28.71 6.49 17.95
CA VAL A 54 28.79 7.80 18.58
C VAL A 54 28.59 8.94 17.56
N LEU A 55 29.20 8.81 16.37
CA LEU A 55 29.08 9.82 15.33
C LEU A 55 27.66 9.85 14.76
N VAL A 56 27.08 8.68 14.49
CA VAL A 56 25.71 8.59 14.00
C VAL A 56 24.72 9.14 15.04
N ALA A 57 24.89 8.80 16.33
CA ALA A 57 24.08 9.31 17.42
C ALA A 57 24.14 10.84 17.55
N ALA A 58 25.32 11.44 17.34
CA ALA A 58 25.51 12.88 17.45
C ALA A 58 24.61 13.67 16.48
N PHE A 59 24.31 13.12 15.30
CA PHE A 59 23.38 13.73 14.34
C PHE A 59 21.95 13.23 14.52
N ASP A 60 21.77 11.94 14.73
CA ASP A 60 20.45 11.31 14.73
C ASP A 60 19.65 11.64 16.00
N ILE A 61 20.27 11.72 17.17
CA ILE A 61 19.54 12.09 18.40
C ILE A 61 18.91 13.49 18.28
N PRO A 62 19.62 14.56 17.85
CA PRO A 62 18.99 15.85 17.62
C PRO A 62 17.97 15.87 16.47
N LEU A 63 18.33 15.31 15.31
CA LEU A 63 17.56 15.48 14.07
C LEU A 63 16.43 14.47 13.88
N PHE A 64 16.50 13.32 14.55
CA PHE A 64 15.46 12.30 14.57
C PHE A 64 14.67 12.32 15.89
N VAL A 65 15.33 12.08 17.03
CA VAL A 65 14.63 11.91 18.32
C VAL A 65 14.07 13.24 18.84
N ALA A 66 14.91 14.26 18.98
CA ALA A 66 14.47 15.55 19.52
C ALA A 66 13.53 16.27 18.54
N ALA A 67 13.83 16.26 17.25
CA ALA A 67 12.93 16.83 16.23
C ALA A 67 11.57 16.14 16.20
N SER A 68 11.50 14.80 16.37
CA SER A 68 10.23 14.07 16.52
C SER A 68 9.46 14.55 17.76
N ALA A 69 10.13 14.72 18.91
CA ALA A 69 9.48 15.21 20.13
C ALA A 69 8.94 16.64 19.97
N ILE A 70 9.70 17.51 19.29
CA ILE A 70 9.29 18.90 19.01
C ILE A 70 8.11 18.93 18.02
N ALA A 71 8.11 18.06 17.01
CA ALA A 71 6.97 17.89 16.10
C ALA A 71 5.71 17.41 16.87
N ALA A 72 5.88 16.46 17.80
CA ALA A 72 4.81 15.99 18.67
C ALA A 72 4.25 17.09 19.58
N ALA A 73 5.10 18.00 20.07
CA ALA A 73 4.70 19.16 20.86
C ALA A 73 3.88 20.20 20.07
N GLY A 74 3.84 20.09 18.74
CA GLY A 74 2.98 20.91 17.87
C GLY A 74 3.73 21.91 16.99
N ILE A 75 5.06 21.89 17.00
CA ILE A 75 5.89 22.76 16.16
C ILE A 75 5.92 22.17 14.74
N ARG A 76 5.22 22.82 13.82
CA ARG A 76 4.95 22.28 12.47
C ARG A 76 6.19 22.14 11.59
N TRP A 77 7.15 23.07 11.67
CA TRP A 77 8.38 22.98 10.87
C TRP A 77 9.27 21.81 11.28
N ALA A 78 9.20 21.39 12.55
CA ALA A 78 9.96 20.23 13.02
C ALA A 78 9.50 18.92 12.36
N ALA A 79 8.21 18.82 11.98
CA ALA A 79 7.70 17.68 11.22
C ALA A 79 8.37 17.57 9.83
N TRP A 80 8.64 18.70 9.17
CA TRP A 80 9.41 18.71 7.92
C TRP A 80 10.86 18.29 8.14
N LEU A 81 11.52 18.87 9.15
CA LEU A 81 12.92 18.58 9.47
C LEU A 81 13.11 17.07 9.74
N VAL A 82 12.32 16.52 10.66
CA VAL A 82 12.47 15.11 11.04
C VAL A 82 12.14 14.16 9.89
N THR A 83 11.15 14.49 9.07
CA THR A 83 10.79 13.66 7.91
C THR A 83 11.89 13.68 6.85
N ALA A 84 12.45 14.87 6.55
CA ALA A 84 13.55 15.01 5.62
C ALA A 84 14.80 14.26 6.11
N TRP A 85 15.12 14.37 7.40
CA TRP A 85 16.21 13.63 8.01
C TRP A 85 15.97 12.11 7.96
N THR A 86 14.77 11.64 8.33
CA THR A 86 14.43 10.21 8.29
C THR A 86 14.53 9.64 6.89
N LEU A 87 14.12 10.39 5.86
CA LEU A 87 14.28 10.00 4.45
C LEU A 87 15.76 9.91 4.05
N LEU A 88 16.57 10.90 4.45
CA LEU A 88 18.01 10.91 4.19
C LEU A 88 18.69 9.68 4.82
N VAL A 89 18.39 9.40 6.09
CA VAL A 89 18.93 8.24 6.80
C VAL A 89 18.44 6.95 6.16
N ALA A 90 17.16 6.84 5.76
CA ALA A 90 16.65 5.65 5.09
C ALA A 90 17.35 5.36 3.76
N VAL A 91 17.56 6.38 2.93
CA VAL A 91 18.32 6.25 1.67
C VAL A 91 19.78 5.90 1.96
N GLY A 92 20.41 6.57 2.92
CA GLY A 92 21.78 6.30 3.34
C GLY A 92 21.97 4.87 3.84
N MET A 93 21.08 4.38 4.70
CA MET A 93 21.09 3.03 5.23
C MET A 93 20.81 1.97 4.15
N ALA A 94 19.86 2.23 3.25
CA ALA A 94 19.60 1.34 2.12
C ALA A 94 20.82 1.25 1.20
N GLY A 95 21.48 2.38 0.90
CA GLY A 95 22.72 2.41 0.13
C GLY A 95 23.86 1.68 0.85
N TYR A 96 24.08 1.97 2.13
CA TYR A 96 25.07 1.31 2.97
C TYR A 96 24.87 -0.20 2.99
N ALA A 97 23.67 -0.69 3.33
CA ALA A 97 23.37 -2.12 3.34
C ALA A 97 23.52 -2.77 1.96
N THR A 98 23.20 -2.05 0.89
CA THR A 98 23.39 -2.53 -0.49
C THR A 98 24.86 -2.60 -0.91
N VAL A 99 25.75 -1.80 -0.33
CA VAL A 99 27.18 -1.83 -0.63
C VAL A 99 27.91 -2.82 0.27
N THR A 100 27.68 -2.75 1.58
CA THR A 100 28.46 -3.51 2.58
C THR A 100 27.84 -4.85 2.98
N GLN A 101 26.55 -5.07 2.67
CA GLN A 101 25.75 -6.19 3.21
C GLN A 101 25.59 -6.19 4.74
N LEU A 102 25.93 -5.08 5.40
CA LEU A 102 25.73 -4.91 6.84
C LEU A 102 24.46 -4.10 7.10
N ALA A 103 23.99 -4.13 8.36
CA ALA A 103 22.88 -3.28 8.81
C ALA A 103 21.56 -3.41 8.03
N GLY A 104 21.29 -4.59 7.44
CA GLY A 104 20.08 -4.82 6.63
C GLY A 104 18.78 -4.53 7.40
N ILE A 105 18.72 -4.93 8.68
CA ILE A 105 17.56 -4.63 9.53
C ILE A 105 17.40 -3.12 9.73
N GLY A 106 18.51 -2.40 9.93
CA GLY A 106 18.52 -0.94 10.02
C GLY A 106 17.94 -0.27 8.78
N ALA A 107 18.31 -0.74 7.58
CA ALA A 107 17.78 -0.23 6.33
C ALA A 107 16.25 -0.41 6.23
N VAL A 108 15.74 -1.60 6.57
CA VAL A 108 14.29 -1.86 6.59
C VAL A 108 13.58 -0.94 7.60
N LEU A 109 14.08 -0.87 8.83
CA LEU A 109 13.46 -0.07 9.89
C LEU A 109 13.40 1.41 9.50
N MET A 110 14.46 1.92 8.87
CA MET A 110 14.50 3.31 8.41
C MET A 110 13.59 3.58 7.22
N LEU A 111 13.46 2.64 6.27
CA LEU A 111 12.47 2.77 5.20
C LEU A 111 11.04 2.77 5.74
N ALA A 112 10.73 1.92 6.73
CA ALA A 112 9.44 1.89 7.39
C ALA A 112 9.17 3.19 8.16
N ALA A 113 10.15 3.67 8.95
CA ALA A 113 10.06 4.93 9.69
C ALA A 113 9.94 6.14 8.75
N ALA A 114 10.60 6.13 7.60
CA ALA A 114 10.51 7.18 6.60
C ALA A 114 9.12 7.23 5.96
N ALA A 115 8.57 6.09 5.54
CA ALA A 115 7.22 6.01 4.99
C ALA A 115 6.16 6.51 5.99
N ALA A 116 6.27 6.09 7.24
CA ALA A 116 5.37 6.51 8.30
C ALA A 116 5.57 7.99 8.71
N SER A 117 6.81 8.50 8.71
CA SER A 117 7.10 9.93 8.88
C SER A 117 6.49 10.79 7.78
N VAL A 118 6.58 10.36 6.52
CA VAL A 118 5.94 11.07 5.39
C VAL A 118 4.43 11.12 5.58
N ALA A 119 3.80 9.98 5.92
CA ALA A 119 2.37 9.94 6.20
C ALA A 119 1.99 10.87 7.36
N ALA A 120 2.72 10.81 8.48
CA ALA A 120 2.47 11.66 9.64
C ALA A 120 2.71 13.14 9.34
N ALA A 121 3.72 13.49 8.54
CA ALA A 121 3.96 14.85 8.09
C ALA A 121 2.80 15.37 7.25
N CYS A 122 2.27 14.58 6.30
CA CYS A 122 1.05 14.94 5.58
C CYS A 122 -0.11 15.24 6.54
N LEU A 123 -0.31 14.41 7.57
CA LEU A 123 -1.36 14.64 8.56
C LEU A 123 -1.14 15.93 9.37
N VAL A 124 0.09 16.21 9.83
CA VAL A 124 0.40 17.42 10.63
C VAL A 124 0.33 18.69 9.78
N LEU A 125 0.83 18.63 8.55
CA LEU A 125 1.00 19.80 7.68
C LEU A 125 -0.27 20.11 6.89
N LEU A 126 -0.88 19.10 6.28
CA LEU A 126 -2.06 19.24 5.42
C LEU A 126 -3.36 19.00 6.19
N GLY A 127 -3.33 18.23 7.29
CA GLY A 127 -4.55 17.81 7.98
C GLY A 127 -5.35 16.75 7.21
N ARG A 128 -4.74 16.11 6.22
CA ARG A 128 -5.33 15.05 5.38
C ARG A 128 -4.22 14.26 4.68
N VAL A 129 -4.57 13.09 4.15
CA VAL A 129 -3.72 12.35 3.20
C VAL A 129 -4.07 12.85 1.80
N PRO A 130 -3.10 13.27 0.95
CA PRO A 130 -3.37 13.75 -0.39
C PRO A 130 -3.65 12.58 -1.36
N SER A 131 -4.76 11.87 -1.13
CA SER A 131 -5.21 10.71 -1.91
C SER A 131 -5.41 11.02 -3.40
N GLU A 132 -5.75 12.27 -3.72
CA GLU A 132 -5.93 12.74 -5.09
C GLU A 132 -4.67 12.59 -5.95
N LEU A 133 -3.48 12.54 -5.34
CA LEU A 133 -2.23 12.35 -6.06
C LEU A 133 -2.07 10.90 -6.56
N VAL A 134 -2.66 9.93 -5.85
CA VAL A 134 -2.59 8.51 -6.20
C VAL A 134 -3.50 8.19 -7.40
N VAL A 135 -4.61 8.92 -7.53
CA VAL A 135 -5.58 8.77 -8.62
C VAL A 135 -5.29 9.73 -9.78
N ARG A 136 -4.06 10.27 -9.89
CA ARG A 136 -3.63 11.08 -11.05
C ARG A 136 -2.80 10.25 -12.04
N GLY A 137 -2.80 10.69 -13.30
CA GLY A 137 -1.98 10.09 -14.35
C GLY A 137 -2.51 8.72 -14.81
N PRO A 138 -1.68 7.66 -14.88
CA PRO A 138 -2.09 6.36 -15.44
C PRO A 138 -3.17 5.64 -14.61
N PHE A 139 -3.41 6.08 -13.36
CA PHE A 139 -4.45 5.57 -12.47
C PHE A 139 -5.68 6.48 -12.37
N ALA A 140 -5.76 7.52 -13.21
CA ALA A 140 -6.95 8.36 -13.26
C ALA A 140 -8.18 7.56 -13.64
N PHE A 141 -9.28 7.77 -12.92
CA PHE A 141 -10.56 7.15 -13.22
C PHE A 141 -11.08 7.68 -14.56
N ALA A 142 -11.24 6.77 -15.51
CA ALA A 142 -11.78 7.08 -16.83
C ALA A 142 -12.72 5.96 -17.28
N VAL A 143 -13.86 6.34 -17.83
CA VAL A 143 -14.86 5.41 -18.35
C VAL A 143 -14.34 4.77 -19.64
N ALA A 144 -14.49 3.45 -19.77
CA ALA A 144 -14.08 2.76 -20.98
C ALA A 144 -14.75 3.34 -22.25
N PRO A 145 -14.00 3.51 -23.36
CA PRO A 145 -14.60 3.89 -24.64
C PRO A 145 -15.52 2.78 -25.14
N VAL A 146 -16.58 3.16 -25.86
CA VAL A 146 -17.52 2.20 -26.44
C VAL A 146 -16.76 1.28 -27.41
N ALA A 147 -16.72 -0.01 -27.09
CA ALA A 147 -15.98 -1.00 -27.86
C ALA A 147 -16.66 -2.38 -27.76
N ALA A 148 -16.40 -3.24 -28.75
CA ALA A 148 -16.91 -4.60 -28.74
C ALA A 148 -16.34 -5.41 -27.56
N ALA A 149 -17.11 -6.38 -27.05
CA ALA A 149 -16.71 -7.23 -25.93
C ALA A 149 -15.35 -7.93 -26.15
N ARG A 150 -15.04 -8.36 -27.38
CA ARG A 150 -13.72 -8.93 -27.73
C ARG A 150 -12.57 -7.92 -27.58
N ALA A 151 -12.79 -6.66 -27.96
CA ALA A 151 -11.78 -5.61 -27.82
C ALA A 151 -11.54 -5.26 -26.34
N ASN A 152 -12.61 -5.20 -25.52
CA ASN A 152 -12.48 -5.03 -24.07
C ASN A 152 -11.81 -6.23 -23.41
N GLY A 153 -12.09 -7.45 -23.88
CA GLY A 153 -11.42 -8.67 -23.45
C GLY A 153 -9.91 -8.67 -23.75
N ALA A 154 -9.52 -8.33 -24.98
CA ALA A 154 -8.11 -8.25 -25.38
C ALA A 154 -7.34 -7.17 -24.58
N ARG A 155 -7.96 -5.99 -24.38
CA ARG A 155 -7.40 -4.94 -23.51
C ARG A 155 -7.23 -5.44 -22.08
N THR A 156 -8.25 -6.08 -21.53
CA THR A 156 -8.21 -6.65 -20.17
C THR A 156 -7.11 -7.70 -20.03
N ALA A 157 -6.93 -8.57 -21.03
CA ALA A 157 -5.86 -9.57 -21.03
C ALA A 157 -4.47 -8.92 -21.04
N GLY A 158 -4.22 -7.97 -21.95
CA GLY A 158 -2.95 -7.25 -22.00
C GLY A 158 -2.67 -6.47 -20.71
N GLN A 159 -3.70 -5.85 -20.16
CA GLN A 159 -3.66 -5.15 -18.88
C GLN A 159 -3.33 -6.08 -17.70
N ILE A 160 -3.97 -7.26 -17.63
CA ILE A 160 -3.65 -8.26 -16.62
C ILE A 160 -2.20 -8.71 -16.75
N VAL A 161 -1.72 -9.01 -17.97
CA VAL A 161 -0.33 -9.43 -18.19
C VAL A 161 0.66 -8.38 -17.71
N VAL A 162 0.45 -7.11 -18.07
CA VAL A 162 1.33 -6.01 -17.63
C VAL A 162 1.25 -5.82 -16.12
N PHE A 163 0.05 -5.71 -15.57
CA PHE A 163 -0.14 -5.46 -14.13
C PHE A 163 0.38 -6.62 -13.28
N TRP A 164 0.02 -7.86 -13.60
CA TRP A 164 0.50 -9.05 -12.89
C TRP A 164 1.98 -9.25 -13.12
N GLY A 165 2.49 -9.05 -14.34
CA GLY A 165 3.92 -9.12 -14.62
C GLY A 165 4.72 -8.13 -13.75
N THR A 166 4.26 -6.88 -13.63
CA THR A 166 4.93 -5.89 -12.79
C THR A 166 4.81 -6.21 -11.30
N PHE A 167 3.59 -6.41 -10.78
CA PHE A 167 3.34 -6.49 -9.33
C PHE A 167 3.52 -7.89 -8.72
N LEU A 168 3.42 -8.96 -9.52
CA LEU A 168 3.51 -10.34 -9.04
C LEU A 168 4.78 -11.06 -9.50
N ILE A 169 5.57 -10.46 -10.40
CA ILE A 169 6.84 -11.04 -10.87
C ILE A 169 7.99 -10.04 -10.67
N VAL A 170 7.99 -8.91 -11.38
CA VAL A 170 9.12 -7.97 -11.38
C VAL A 170 9.38 -7.39 -9.99
N LEU A 171 8.37 -6.79 -9.35
CA LEU A 171 8.55 -6.20 -8.02
C LEU A 171 8.92 -7.25 -6.95
N PRO A 172 8.25 -8.42 -6.84
CA PRO A 172 8.67 -9.45 -5.90
C PRO A 172 10.09 -9.95 -6.12
N ILE A 173 10.53 -10.13 -7.37
CA ILE A 173 11.92 -10.51 -7.67
C ILE A 173 12.88 -9.42 -7.21
N LEU A 174 12.63 -8.15 -7.52
CA LEU A 174 13.47 -7.04 -7.08
C LEU A 174 13.56 -6.96 -5.56
N ILE A 175 12.43 -7.10 -4.86
CA ILE A 175 12.40 -7.12 -3.39
C ILE A 175 13.18 -8.32 -2.84
N ALA A 176 13.01 -9.52 -3.40
CA ALA A 176 13.73 -10.72 -2.97
C ALA A 176 15.24 -10.68 -3.27
N LEU A 177 15.66 -9.92 -4.30
CA LEU A 177 17.06 -9.63 -4.58
C LEU A 177 17.65 -8.65 -3.56
N VAL A 178 16.90 -7.61 -3.18
CA VAL A 178 17.28 -6.69 -2.10
C VAL A 178 17.36 -7.43 -0.76
N GLU A 179 16.36 -8.26 -0.44
CA GLU A 179 16.33 -9.08 0.78
C GLU A 179 17.54 -10.03 0.87
N ALA A 180 17.90 -10.69 -0.24
CA ALA A 180 19.16 -11.44 -0.34
C ALA A 180 20.37 -10.55 -0.10
N ARG A 181 20.42 -9.40 -0.78
CA ARG A 181 21.60 -8.52 -0.77
C ARG A 181 21.86 -7.94 0.61
N TRP A 182 20.81 -7.76 1.41
CA TRP A 182 20.85 -7.27 2.79
C TRP A 182 20.99 -8.38 3.83
N GLN A 183 21.19 -9.64 3.43
CA GLN A 183 21.34 -10.80 4.32
C GLN A 183 20.12 -11.01 5.24
N LEU A 184 18.91 -10.76 4.72
CA LEU A 184 17.64 -10.85 5.47
C LEU A 184 16.78 -12.05 5.07
N ARG A 185 17.29 -12.95 4.23
CA ARG A 185 16.55 -14.11 3.77
C ARG A 185 16.28 -15.07 4.91
N VAL A 186 15.04 -15.54 4.97
CA VAL A 186 14.61 -16.59 5.89
C VAL A 186 14.05 -17.71 5.04
N GLU A 187 14.63 -18.91 5.11
CA GLU A 187 14.15 -20.05 4.36
C GLU A 187 12.85 -20.59 4.98
N PRO A 188 11.70 -20.50 4.30
CA PRO A 188 10.47 -21.04 4.83
C PRO A 188 10.43 -22.56 4.66
N PRO A 189 9.77 -23.30 5.57
CA PRO A 189 9.50 -24.71 5.39
C PRO A 189 8.76 -24.98 4.05
N PRO A 190 8.99 -26.12 3.37
CA PRO A 190 8.35 -26.43 2.09
C PRO A 190 6.81 -26.36 2.12
N ILE A 191 6.19 -26.67 3.25
CA ILE A 191 4.72 -26.56 3.43
C ILE A 191 4.21 -25.11 3.28
N VAL A 192 5.00 -24.12 3.72
CA VAL A 192 4.65 -22.70 3.58
C VAL A 192 4.73 -22.28 2.11
N GLN A 193 5.75 -22.75 1.39
CA GLN A 193 5.89 -22.48 -0.05
C GLN A 193 4.74 -23.11 -0.84
N ALA A 194 4.40 -24.37 -0.55
CA ALA A 194 3.27 -25.07 -1.16
C ALA A 194 1.93 -24.37 -0.86
N ALA A 195 1.73 -23.92 0.39
CA ALA A 195 0.56 -23.14 0.76
C ALA A 195 0.49 -21.80 0.00
N GLY A 196 1.63 -21.12 -0.18
CA GLY A 196 1.75 -19.92 -1.01
C GLY A 196 1.31 -20.18 -2.46
N ILE A 197 1.79 -21.26 -3.08
CA ILE A 197 1.41 -21.63 -4.45
C ILE A 197 -0.10 -21.92 -4.54
N LEU A 198 -0.64 -22.71 -3.62
CA LEU A 198 -2.07 -23.03 -3.58
C LEU A 198 -2.92 -21.75 -3.42
N LEU A 199 -2.51 -20.86 -2.52
CA LEU A 199 -3.18 -19.59 -2.28
C LEU A 199 -3.13 -18.67 -3.50
N PHE A 200 -2.00 -18.65 -4.21
CA PHE A 200 -1.84 -17.90 -5.45
C PHE A 200 -2.80 -18.39 -6.53
N VAL A 201 -2.93 -19.71 -6.71
CA VAL A 201 -3.86 -20.31 -7.67
C VAL A 201 -5.30 -19.96 -7.32
N ALA A 202 -5.69 -20.13 -6.05
CA ALA A 202 -7.05 -19.81 -5.60
C ALA A 202 -7.39 -18.32 -5.80
N ALA A 203 -6.48 -17.42 -5.44
CA ALA A 203 -6.65 -15.98 -5.63
C ALA A 203 -6.67 -15.59 -7.12
N SER A 204 -5.87 -16.26 -7.95
CA SER A 204 -5.88 -16.06 -9.41
C SER A 204 -7.21 -16.47 -10.03
N VAL A 205 -7.80 -17.58 -9.60
CA VAL A 205 -9.16 -17.99 -10.03
C VAL A 205 -10.19 -16.92 -9.67
N LEU A 206 -10.13 -16.38 -8.44
CA LEU A 206 -11.02 -15.28 -8.02
C LEU A 206 -10.81 -14.01 -8.86
N GLY A 207 -9.55 -13.63 -9.10
CA GLY A 207 -9.20 -12.46 -9.91
C GLY A 207 -9.70 -12.57 -11.35
N ILE A 208 -9.46 -13.72 -12.00
CA ILE A 208 -9.92 -14.00 -13.37
C ILE A 208 -11.46 -14.04 -13.43
N ALA A 209 -12.13 -14.68 -12.47
CA ALA A 209 -13.59 -14.69 -12.40
C ALA A 209 -14.16 -13.27 -12.24
N SER A 210 -13.50 -12.42 -11.46
CA SER A 210 -13.89 -11.01 -11.25
C SER A 210 -13.67 -10.18 -12.52
N ALA A 211 -12.54 -10.34 -13.20
CA ALA A 211 -12.26 -9.68 -14.47
C ALA A 211 -13.27 -10.09 -15.55
N ARG A 212 -13.61 -11.39 -15.63
CA ARG A 212 -14.63 -11.90 -16.55
C ARG A 212 -15.99 -11.27 -16.28
N ALA A 213 -16.38 -11.13 -15.02
CA ALA A 213 -17.63 -10.46 -14.66
C ALA A 213 -17.64 -8.99 -15.10
N MET A 214 -16.55 -8.25 -14.88
CA MET A 214 -16.43 -6.85 -15.35
C MET A 214 -16.57 -6.72 -16.87
N VAL A 215 -15.90 -7.59 -17.63
CA VAL A 215 -15.97 -7.56 -19.10
C VAL A 215 -17.36 -7.97 -19.62
N THR A 216 -17.99 -8.96 -18.99
CA THR A 216 -19.26 -9.55 -19.48
C THR A 216 -20.46 -8.65 -19.14
N TYR A 217 -20.51 -8.11 -17.93
CA TYR A 217 -21.67 -7.38 -17.42
C TYR A 217 -21.48 -5.87 -17.34
N GLY A 218 -20.22 -5.41 -17.29
CA GLY A 218 -19.87 -4.02 -17.03
C GLY A 218 -19.56 -3.17 -18.27
N GLU A 219 -19.44 -3.78 -19.45
CA GLU A 219 -19.07 -3.08 -20.71
C GLU A 219 -17.76 -2.26 -20.62
N GLY A 220 -16.80 -2.69 -19.79
CA GLY A 220 -15.49 -2.04 -19.64
C GLY A 220 -14.43 -3.02 -19.14
N THR A 221 -13.33 -2.50 -18.59
CA THR A 221 -12.23 -3.31 -18.05
C THR A 221 -12.11 -3.13 -16.54
N PRO A 222 -11.44 -4.05 -15.82
CA PRO A 222 -11.22 -3.92 -14.39
C PRO A 222 -10.29 -2.77 -13.96
N LEU A 223 -9.64 -2.05 -14.88
CA LEU A 223 -8.67 -1.02 -14.52
C LEU A 223 -9.31 0.35 -14.30
N PRO A 224 -8.78 1.16 -13.35
CA PRO A 224 -9.18 2.55 -13.13
C PRO A 224 -9.27 3.39 -14.41
N SER A 225 -8.32 3.21 -15.34
CA SER A 225 -8.24 4.00 -16.58
C SER A 225 -9.21 3.57 -17.69
N ALA A 226 -10.00 2.51 -17.47
CA ALA A 226 -11.02 2.05 -18.40
C ALA A 226 -12.16 1.33 -17.67
N GLN A 227 -12.75 2.01 -16.69
CA GLN A 227 -13.76 1.44 -15.79
C GLN A 227 -15.03 0.96 -16.53
N PRO A 228 -15.74 -0.03 -15.95
CA PRO A 228 -17.05 -0.49 -16.42
C PRO A 228 -18.06 0.65 -16.56
N ARG A 229 -18.85 0.67 -17.64
CA ARG A 229 -19.92 1.65 -17.87
C ARG A 229 -21.17 1.37 -17.04
N ARG A 230 -21.38 0.13 -16.63
CA ARG A 230 -22.51 -0.33 -15.81
C ARG A 230 -22.02 -0.85 -14.46
N LEU A 231 -22.89 -0.76 -13.44
CA LEU A 231 -22.57 -1.32 -12.14
C LEU A 231 -22.64 -2.85 -12.21
N VAL A 232 -21.53 -3.50 -11.85
CA VAL A 232 -21.43 -4.97 -11.87
C VAL A 232 -21.66 -5.53 -10.47
N VAL A 233 -22.78 -6.24 -10.32
CA VAL A 233 -23.14 -6.96 -9.08
C VAL A 233 -23.27 -8.49 -9.32
N ALA A 234 -22.67 -8.97 -10.41
CA ALA A 234 -22.70 -10.37 -10.85
C ALA A 234 -21.36 -11.10 -10.59
N GLY A 235 -21.39 -12.43 -10.65
CA GLY A 235 -20.19 -13.26 -10.40
C GLY A 235 -19.68 -13.08 -8.95
N PRO A 236 -18.36 -12.93 -8.71
CA PRO A 236 -17.82 -12.71 -7.36
C PRO A 236 -18.38 -11.46 -6.66
N TYR A 237 -18.79 -10.43 -7.41
CA TYR A 237 -19.32 -9.17 -6.87
C TYR A 237 -20.65 -9.35 -6.11
N ARG A 238 -21.36 -10.47 -6.29
CA ARG A 238 -22.57 -10.75 -5.49
C ARG A 238 -22.26 -11.08 -4.02
N TRP A 239 -21.03 -11.52 -3.72
CA TRP A 239 -20.61 -11.98 -2.39
C TRP A 239 -19.85 -10.90 -1.64
N VAL A 240 -19.04 -10.10 -2.34
CA VAL A 240 -18.15 -9.10 -1.77
C VAL A 240 -17.93 -7.98 -2.77
N ARG A 241 -17.78 -6.73 -2.31
CA ARG A 241 -17.70 -5.58 -3.22
C ARG A 241 -16.38 -5.47 -3.97
N ASN A 242 -15.28 -5.87 -3.34
CA ASN A 242 -13.94 -5.71 -3.88
C ASN A 242 -13.19 -7.06 -4.05
N PRO A 243 -13.77 -8.04 -4.76
CA PRO A 243 -13.18 -9.38 -4.92
C PRO A 243 -11.83 -9.33 -5.65
N MET A 244 -11.66 -8.35 -6.55
CA MET A 244 -10.41 -8.15 -7.27
C MET A 244 -9.30 -7.56 -6.41
N ALA A 245 -9.62 -6.65 -5.49
CA ALA A 245 -8.66 -6.15 -4.51
C ALA A 245 -8.22 -7.27 -3.57
N ILE A 246 -9.17 -8.10 -3.11
CA ILE A 246 -8.88 -9.31 -2.32
C ILE A 246 -7.94 -10.23 -3.11
N ALA A 247 -8.25 -10.53 -4.36
CA ALA A 247 -7.40 -11.36 -5.21
C ALA A 247 -5.97 -10.80 -5.30
N GLY A 248 -5.81 -9.51 -5.63
CA GLY A 248 -4.48 -8.89 -5.76
C GLY A 248 -3.68 -8.89 -4.47
N ILE A 249 -4.30 -8.57 -3.33
CA ILE A 249 -3.64 -8.57 -2.01
C ILE A 249 -3.19 -10.00 -1.65
N VAL A 250 -4.10 -10.97 -1.81
CA VAL A 250 -3.81 -12.38 -1.49
C VAL A 250 -2.75 -12.93 -2.43
N GLN A 251 -2.77 -12.57 -3.72
CA GLN A 251 -1.71 -12.95 -4.67
C GLN A 251 -0.35 -12.40 -4.27
N GLY A 252 -0.25 -11.13 -3.86
CA GLY A 252 1.01 -10.55 -3.40
C GLY A 252 1.59 -11.26 -2.18
N ILE A 253 0.74 -11.55 -1.17
CA ILE A 253 1.13 -12.33 0.00
C ILE A 253 1.55 -13.75 -0.40
N ALA A 254 0.76 -14.40 -1.26
CA ALA A 254 1.01 -15.75 -1.73
C ALA A 254 2.34 -15.88 -2.48
N VAL A 255 2.70 -14.90 -3.32
CA VAL A 255 4.01 -14.85 -3.98
C VAL A 255 5.13 -14.76 -2.95
N GLY A 256 5.00 -13.89 -1.94
CA GLY A 256 5.99 -13.78 -0.86
C GLY A 256 6.18 -15.11 -0.11
N LEU A 257 5.10 -15.82 0.20
CA LEU A 257 5.16 -17.15 0.83
C LEU A 257 5.80 -18.19 -0.10
N ALA A 258 5.45 -18.19 -1.39
CA ALA A 258 5.95 -19.15 -2.37
C ALA A 258 7.46 -19.01 -2.62
N ILE A 259 7.98 -17.79 -2.66
CA ILE A 259 9.41 -17.52 -2.88
C ILE A 259 10.22 -17.37 -1.57
N GLY A 260 9.55 -17.44 -0.42
CA GLY A 260 10.18 -17.29 0.89
C GLY A 260 10.71 -15.90 1.20
N SER A 261 10.06 -14.86 0.68
CA SER A 261 10.41 -13.46 0.98
C SER A 261 9.37 -12.84 1.91
N TRP A 262 9.77 -12.61 3.16
CA TRP A 262 8.93 -11.92 4.12
C TRP A 262 8.80 -10.42 3.78
N MET A 263 9.81 -9.82 3.12
CA MET A 263 9.71 -8.42 2.67
C MET A 263 8.61 -8.26 1.61
N VAL A 264 8.42 -9.25 0.72
CA VAL A 264 7.31 -9.25 -0.25
C VAL A 264 5.96 -9.38 0.46
N VAL A 265 5.86 -10.21 1.50
CA VAL A 265 4.63 -10.32 2.32
C VAL A 265 4.31 -8.99 2.99
N VAL A 266 5.29 -8.34 3.61
CA VAL A 266 5.13 -7.03 4.26
C VAL A 266 4.77 -5.95 3.23
N TRP A 267 5.42 -5.96 2.06
CA TRP A 267 5.09 -5.05 0.97
C TRP A 267 3.65 -5.20 0.49
N ALA A 268 3.17 -6.43 0.28
CA ALA A 268 1.80 -6.70 -0.11
C ALA A 268 0.79 -6.27 0.97
N ALA A 269 1.09 -6.53 2.25
CA ALA A 269 0.27 -6.09 3.38
C ALA A 269 0.24 -4.56 3.51
N ALA A 270 1.37 -3.88 3.35
CA ALA A 270 1.45 -2.42 3.36
C ALA A 270 0.64 -1.83 2.18
N GLY A 271 0.77 -2.42 0.99
CA GLY A 271 -0.02 -2.06 -0.19
C GLY A 271 -1.53 -2.22 0.05
N SER A 272 -1.96 -3.27 0.76
CA SER A 272 -3.36 -3.47 1.16
C SER A 272 -3.87 -2.34 2.05
N LEU A 273 -3.07 -1.90 3.03
CA LEU A 273 -3.43 -0.77 3.90
C LEU A 273 -3.55 0.53 3.11
N VAL A 274 -2.60 0.80 2.22
CA VAL A 274 -2.65 1.97 1.32
C VAL A 274 -3.90 1.90 0.45
N TRP A 275 -4.18 0.75 -0.16
CA TRP A 275 -5.37 0.59 -0.98
C TRP A 275 -6.66 0.84 -0.18
N ASN A 276 -6.79 0.26 1.01
CA ASN A 276 -7.99 0.38 1.84
C ASN A 276 -8.23 1.81 2.35
N HIS A 277 -7.18 2.55 2.67
CA HIS A 277 -7.28 3.88 3.28
C HIS A 277 -7.18 5.03 2.28
N VAL A 278 -6.61 4.80 1.09
CA VAL A 278 -6.35 5.84 0.09
C VAL A 278 -7.13 5.60 -1.19
N VAL A 279 -7.04 4.40 -1.78
CA VAL A 279 -7.62 4.11 -3.11
C VAL A 279 -9.12 3.82 -3.00
N ARG A 280 -9.51 2.96 -2.05
CA ARG A 280 -10.91 2.55 -1.87
C ARG A 280 -11.85 3.73 -1.61
N PRO A 281 -11.56 4.71 -0.74
CA PRO A 281 -12.49 5.83 -0.53
C PRO A 281 -12.75 6.64 -1.81
N GLU A 282 -11.73 6.86 -2.63
CA GLU A 282 -11.85 7.54 -3.92
C GLU A 282 -12.66 6.69 -4.92
N GLU A 283 -12.42 5.37 -4.96
CA GLU A 283 -13.18 4.44 -5.79
C GLU A 283 -14.67 4.38 -5.38
N GLU A 284 -14.97 4.28 -4.08
CA GLU A 284 -16.35 4.27 -3.57
C GLU A 284 -17.05 5.61 -3.82
N ALA A 285 -16.32 6.74 -3.78
CA ALA A 285 -16.83 8.06 -4.12
C ALA A 285 -17.14 8.19 -5.63
N ASP A 286 -16.24 7.73 -6.50
CA ASP A 286 -16.45 7.68 -7.95
C ASP A 286 -17.67 6.81 -8.31
N LEU A 287 -17.77 5.61 -7.73
CA LEU A 287 -18.89 4.70 -7.95
C LEU A 287 -20.22 5.33 -7.49
N LEU A 288 -20.23 6.02 -6.35
CA LEU A 288 -21.41 6.73 -5.86
C LEU A 288 -21.80 7.91 -6.78
N ALA A 289 -20.82 8.67 -7.27
CA ALA A 289 -21.06 9.78 -8.19
C ALA A 289 -21.64 9.32 -9.53
N ARG A 290 -21.21 8.14 -10.01
CA ARG A 290 -21.59 7.61 -11.32
C ARG A 290 -22.90 6.82 -11.31
N PHE A 291 -23.14 6.03 -10.26
CA PHE A 291 -24.26 5.08 -10.19
C PHE A 291 -25.29 5.44 -9.11
N GLY A 292 -25.04 6.47 -8.28
CA GLY A 292 -26.02 7.03 -7.36
C GLY A 292 -26.68 6.00 -6.43
N ALA A 293 -28.02 5.98 -6.45
CA ALA A 293 -28.83 5.14 -5.56
C ALA A 293 -28.59 3.64 -5.74
N ASP A 294 -28.29 3.19 -6.97
CA ASP A 294 -28.05 1.77 -7.24
C ASP A 294 -26.78 1.27 -6.54
N TYR A 295 -25.71 2.07 -6.58
CA TYR A 295 -24.50 1.77 -5.83
C TYR A 295 -24.71 1.86 -4.32
N ALA A 296 -25.48 2.83 -3.83
CA ALA A 296 -25.81 2.92 -2.41
C ALA A 296 -26.55 1.66 -1.93
N ALA A 297 -27.59 1.23 -2.65
CA ALA A 297 -28.34 0.02 -2.33
C ALA A 297 -27.50 -1.26 -2.43
N TYR A 298 -26.53 -1.30 -3.35
CA TYR A 298 -25.55 -2.39 -3.43
C TYR A 298 -24.58 -2.38 -2.24
N ARG A 299 -24.04 -1.21 -1.88
CA ARG A 299 -23.14 -1.00 -0.74
C ARG A 299 -23.73 -1.45 0.58
N ASP A 300 -25.01 -1.19 0.79
CA ASP A 300 -25.69 -1.53 2.05
C ASP A 300 -25.96 -3.04 2.17
N ARG A 301 -26.05 -3.75 1.06
CA ARG A 301 -26.34 -5.20 1.02
C ARG A 301 -25.06 -6.06 0.97
N VAL A 302 -24.00 -5.58 0.33
CA VAL A 302 -22.78 -6.36 0.10
C VAL A 302 -21.61 -5.74 0.84
N ARG A 303 -20.90 -6.55 1.62
CA ARG A 303 -19.77 -6.10 2.43
C ARG A 303 -18.53 -5.85 1.57
N CYS A 304 -17.64 -4.97 2.05
CA CYS A 304 -16.43 -4.59 1.33
C CYS A 304 -15.42 -5.74 1.19
N TRP A 305 -15.16 -6.45 2.29
CA TRP A 305 -14.03 -7.38 2.42
C TRP A 305 -14.40 -8.81 2.75
N VAL A 306 -15.49 -9.01 3.50
CA VAL A 306 -15.90 -10.32 3.99
C VAL A 306 -17.05 -10.83 3.13
N PRO A 307 -16.93 -12.00 2.48
CA PRO A 307 -18.04 -12.60 1.74
C PRO A 307 -19.30 -12.71 2.61
N GLY A 308 -20.40 -12.13 2.12
CA GLY A 308 -21.71 -12.17 2.76
C GLY A 308 -22.67 -13.14 2.08
N HIS A 309 -23.93 -13.09 2.49
CA HIS A 309 -24.99 -13.78 1.77
C HIS A 309 -25.09 -13.21 0.35
N PRO A 310 -25.04 -14.05 -0.69
CA PRO A 310 -24.97 -13.54 -2.05
C PRO A 310 -26.29 -12.88 -2.46
N LEU A 311 -26.20 -11.83 -3.28
CA LEU A 311 -27.38 -11.26 -3.94
C LEU A 311 -28.08 -12.31 -4.83
N PRO A 312 -29.42 -12.32 -4.91
CA PRO A 312 -30.17 -13.25 -5.76
C PRO A 312 -29.76 -13.14 -7.24
N PRO A 313 -29.77 -14.26 -7.99
CA PRO A 313 -29.61 -14.21 -9.45
C PRO A 313 -30.72 -13.35 -10.08
N GLY A 314 -30.40 -12.54 -11.09
CA GLY A 314 -31.37 -11.70 -11.82
C GLY A 314 -31.14 -10.18 -11.74
N HIS A 315 -30.33 -9.70 -10.79
CA HIS A 315 -29.87 -8.31 -10.75
C HIS A 315 -28.52 -8.17 -11.48
N GLU A 316 -28.37 -8.75 -12.67
CA GLU A 316 -27.05 -8.80 -13.34
C GLU A 316 -26.57 -7.43 -13.84
N ARG A 317 -27.49 -6.45 -13.87
CA ARG A 317 -27.29 -5.08 -14.35
C ARG A 317 -28.12 -4.15 -13.46
N ALA A 318 -27.48 -3.12 -12.91
CA ALA A 318 -28.14 -1.89 -12.45
C ALA A 318 -27.59 -0.75 -13.31
#